data_AF-A0A971KE00-F1
#
_entry.id   AF-A0A971KE00-F1
#
_cell.length_a   1.000
_cell.length_b   1.000
_cell.length_c   1.000
_cell.angle_alpha   90.00
_cell.angle_beta   90.00
_cell.angle_gamma   90.00
#
_symmetry.space_group_name_H-M   'P 1'
#
loop_
_entity.id
_entity.type
_entity.pdbx_description
1 polymer ?
#
loop_
_entity_poly.entity_id
_entity_poly.type
_entity_poly.pdbx_seq_one_letter_code
_entity_poly.pdbx_strand_id
1 'polypeptide(L)'
;LAKEAGIKTVVNLADSKEELESYFEEEDFNSPYYKSLYEEGNIILLDMAVDYTAEDFKSKLKIGVEFMLTNEGPYLVHCNEGKDRAGFVAALFEALTGASLEEIKDDYMLSYMNYYNVEHGSEKYEKIADANVFAMFRTIAGLEKDADLKEVDLVKVAENYLKECGLTEEQIKTLKEKLSTDIVAVSLLKVA
;
A
#
# COMPACT_ATOMS: atom_id res chain seq x y z
N LEU A 1 17.54 0.80 -2.19
CA LEU A 1 16.18 0.21 -2.20
C LEU A 1 15.37 0.56 -3.44
N ALA A 2 14.70 1.73 -3.55
CA ALA A 2 13.81 2.02 -4.68
C ALA A 2 14.47 1.85 -6.07
N LYS A 3 15.71 2.35 -6.23
CA LYS A 3 16.50 2.18 -7.46
C LYS A 3 16.84 0.73 -7.77
N GLU A 4 17.19 -0.05 -6.74
CA GLU A 4 17.58 -1.45 -6.88
C GLU A 4 16.40 -2.34 -7.22
N ALA A 5 15.21 -2.01 -6.68
CA ALA A 5 13.95 -2.66 -7.00
C ALA A 5 13.36 -2.21 -8.35
N GLY A 6 14.00 -1.25 -9.04
CA GLY A 6 13.54 -0.74 -10.33
C GLY A 6 12.22 0.01 -10.25
N ILE A 7 11.89 0.61 -9.10
CA ILE A 7 10.64 1.35 -8.90
C ILE A 7 10.52 2.48 -9.92
N LYS A 8 9.43 2.48 -10.67
CA LYS A 8 9.15 3.50 -11.70
C LYS A 8 8.09 4.51 -11.28
N THR A 9 7.25 4.18 -10.30
CA THR A 9 6.14 5.04 -9.89
C THR A 9 5.95 4.93 -8.39
N VAL A 10 5.75 6.07 -7.72
CA VAL A 10 5.54 6.14 -6.27
C VAL A 10 4.19 6.74 -5.95
N VAL A 11 3.46 6.08 -5.07
CA VAL A 11 2.27 6.60 -4.40
C VAL A 11 2.66 6.92 -2.95
N ASN A 12 2.93 8.19 -2.68
CA ASN A 12 3.20 8.68 -1.34
C ASN A 12 1.87 9.08 -0.69
N LEU A 13 1.44 8.26 0.27
CA LEU A 13 0.17 8.42 0.98
C LEU A 13 0.25 9.53 2.04
N ALA A 14 1.44 10.00 2.40
CA ALA A 14 1.65 10.76 3.62
C ALA A 14 1.96 12.23 3.41
N ASP A 15 2.95 12.53 2.58
CA ASP A 15 3.52 13.86 2.53
C ASP A 15 2.70 14.76 1.62
N SER A 16 2.58 16.02 2.03
CA SER A 16 2.24 17.13 1.15
C SER A 16 3.43 17.51 0.26
N LYS A 17 3.16 18.33 -0.75
CA LYS A 17 4.22 18.89 -1.62
C LYS A 17 5.24 19.70 -0.83
N GLU A 18 4.76 20.54 0.10
CA GLU A 18 5.62 21.40 0.92
C GLU A 18 6.56 20.57 1.79
N GLU A 19 6.04 19.52 2.44
CA GLU A 19 6.86 18.59 3.23
C GLU A 19 7.92 17.89 2.37
N LEU A 20 7.52 17.29 1.24
CA LEU A 20 8.48 16.59 0.37
C LEU A 20 9.59 17.53 -0.11
N GLU A 21 9.23 18.74 -0.55
CA GLU A 21 10.22 19.72 -1.04
C GLU A 21 11.16 20.18 0.07
N SER A 22 10.68 20.32 1.31
CA SER A 22 11.54 20.62 2.47
C SER A 22 12.59 19.52 2.71
N TYR A 23 12.23 18.24 2.54
CA TYR A 23 13.18 17.13 2.70
C TYR A 23 14.31 17.15 1.67
N PHE A 24 14.08 17.75 0.49
CA PHE A 24 15.13 17.88 -0.53
C PHE A 24 16.16 18.96 -0.23
N GLU A 25 15.88 19.83 0.73
CA GLU A 25 16.76 20.93 1.16
C GLU A 25 17.61 20.56 2.38
N GLU A 26 17.28 19.46 3.07
CA GLU A 26 18.04 18.96 4.22
C GLU A 26 19.49 18.60 3.85
N GLU A 27 20.44 18.95 4.72
CA GLU A 27 21.87 18.77 4.46
C GLU A 27 22.26 17.29 4.30
N ASP A 28 21.51 16.38 4.90
CA ASP A 28 21.73 14.93 4.88
C ASP A 28 20.82 14.19 3.88
N PHE A 29 20.13 14.89 2.99
CA PHE A 29 19.28 14.28 1.97
C PHE A 29 20.07 13.27 1.11
N ASN A 30 19.64 12.00 1.14
CA ASN A 30 20.35 10.90 0.49
C ASN A 30 19.43 10.00 -0.38
N SER A 31 18.35 10.57 -0.92
CA SER A 31 17.40 9.85 -1.78
C SER A 31 17.36 10.41 -3.21
N PRO A 32 18.50 10.57 -3.93
CA PRO A 32 18.53 11.24 -5.23
C PRO A 32 17.69 10.56 -6.30
N TYR A 33 17.51 9.24 -6.23
CA TYR A 33 16.63 8.52 -7.17
C TYR A 33 15.14 8.80 -6.91
N TYR A 34 14.74 8.96 -5.65
CA TYR A 34 13.38 9.36 -5.34
C TYR A 34 13.11 10.78 -5.85
N LYS A 35 14.08 11.69 -5.68
CA LYS A 35 13.99 13.05 -6.21
C LYS A 35 13.87 13.07 -7.74
N SER A 36 14.64 12.25 -8.47
CA SER A 36 14.51 12.19 -9.93
C SER A 36 13.14 11.69 -10.38
N LEU A 37 12.56 10.69 -9.70
CA LEU A 37 11.19 10.25 -9.97
C LEU A 37 10.17 11.38 -9.74
N TYR A 38 10.35 12.19 -8.69
CA TYR A 38 9.48 13.35 -8.44
C TYR A 38 9.61 14.41 -9.56
N GLU A 39 10.82 14.76 -9.96
CA GLU A 39 11.09 15.72 -11.03
C GLU A 39 10.55 15.26 -12.40
N GLU A 40 10.52 13.94 -12.63
CA GLU A 40 9.93 13.32 -13.82
C GLU A 40 8.39 13.21 -13.77
N GLY A 41 7.76 13.56 -12.65
CA GLY A 41 6.31 13.45 -12.47
C GLY A 41 5.82 12.03 -12.16
N ASN A 42 6.72 11.14 -11.74
CA ASN A 42 6.45 9.73 -11.43
C ASN A 42 6.10 9.50 -9.95
N ILE A 43 5.83 10.56 -9.19
CA ILE A 43 5.42 10.49 -7.78
C ILE A 43 4.14 11.29 -7.60
N ILE A 44 3.14 10.66 -6.98
CA ILE A 44 1.95 11.35 -6.49
C ILE A 44 2.01 11.49 -4.97
N LEU A 45 1.69 12.69 -4.49
CA LEU A 45 1.63 13.07 -3.08
C LEU A 45 0.17 13.25 -2.69
N LEU A 46 -0.33 12.43 -1.77
CA LEU A 46 -1.75 12.39 -1.45
C LEU A 46 -2.11 13.09 -0.13
N ASP A 47 -1.15 13.38 0.76
CA ASP A 47 -1.40 14.08 2.03
C ASP A 47 -2.63 13.51 2.76
N MET A 48 -2.63 12.20 3.00
CA MET A 48 -3.80 11.49 3.53
C MET A 48 -3.72 11.36 5.06
N ALA A 49 -4.86 11.58 5.70
CA ALA A 49 -5.08 11.12 7.07
C ALA A 49 -5.07 9.58 7.13
N VAL A 50 -5.03 9.03 8.34
CA VAL A 50 -4.96 7.57 8.56
C VAL A 50 -6.34 6.89 8.50
N ASP A 51 -7.42 7.65 8.59
CA ASP A 51 -8.79 7.13 8.65
C ASP A 51 -9.27 6.63 7.27
N TYR A 52 -9.12 5.33 7.03
CA TYR A 52 -9.57 4.64 5.81
C TYR A 52 -11.09 4.55 5.65
N THR A 53 -11.87 4.98 6.64
CA THR A 53 -13.35 5.05 6.51
C THR A 53 -13.82 6.42 6.03
N ALA A 54 -12.99 7.45 6.14
CA ALA A 54 -13.33 8.81 5.75
C ALA A 54 -13.45 8.99 4.23
N GLU A 55 -14.39 9.81 3.80
CA GLU A 55 -14.59 10.15 2.39
C GLU A 55 -13.36 10.82 1.76
N ASP A 56 -12.61 11.63 2.53
CA ASP A 56 -11.36 12.24 2.06
C ASP A 56 -10.33 11.15 1.70
N PHE A 57 -10.16 10.14 2.57
CA PHE A 57 -9.26 9.02 2.31
C PHE A 57 -9.67 8.26 1.06
N LYS A 58 -10.96 7.89 0.96
CA LYS A 58 -11.51 7.17 -0.19
C LYS A 58 -11.26 7.94 -1.51
N SER A 59 -11.52 9.25 -1.51
CA SER A 59 -11.32 10.10 -2.68
C SER A 59 -9.84 10.22 -3.09
N LYS A 60 -8.93 10.35 -2.12
CA LYS A 60 -7.48 10.42 -2.38
C LYS A 60 -6.89 9.08 -2.79
N LEU A 61 -7.38 7.97 -2.23
CA LEU A 61 -6.99 6.62 -2.66
C LEU A 61 -7.36 6.40 -4.13
N LYS A 62 -8.55 6.82 -4.56
CA LYS A 62 -8.94 6.78 -5.97
C LYS A 62 -7.93 7.53 -6.86
N ILE A 63 -7.54 8.75 -6.47
CA ILE A 63 -6.55 9.55 -7.21
C ILE A 63 -5.21 8.80 -7.30
N GLY A 64 -4.75 8.20 -6.19
CA GLY A 64 -3.54 7.38 -6.16
C GLY A 64 -3.60 6.17 -7.10
N VAL A 65 -4.72 5.44 -7.09
CA VAL A 65 -4.94 4.31 -8.00
C VAL A 65 -4.98 4.78 -9.46
N GLU A 66 -5.70 5.85 -9.77
CA GLU A 66 -5.76 6.41 -11.13
C GLU A 66 -4.38 6.81 -11.64
N PHE A 67 -3.53 7.34 -10.77
CA PHE A 67 -2.13 7.63 -11.07
C PHE A 67 -1.33 6.35 -11.37
N MET A 68 -1.51 5.27 -10.60
CA MET A 68 -0.88 3.98 -10.91
C MET A 68 -1.34 3.43 -12.27
N LEU A 69 -2.62 3.59 -12.61
CA LEU A 69 -3.17 3.07 -13.87
C LEU A 69 -2.57 3.77 -15.10
N THR A 70 -2.25 5.06 -15.00
CA THR A 70 -1.68 5.86 -16.09
C THR A 70 -0.15 5.82 -16.15
N ASN A 71 0.51 5.21 -15.15
CA ASN A 71 1.97 5.10 -15.08
C ASN A 71 2.46 3.64 -15.07
N GLU A 72 3.75 3.45 -15.33
CA GLU A 72 4.37 2.12 -15.36
C GLU A 72 4.84 1.68 -13.97
N GLY A 73 4.57 0.42 -13.61
CA GLY A 73 5.22 -0.22 -12.47
C GLY A 73 6.65 -0.70 -12.80
N PRO A 74 7.40 -1.22 -11.82
CA PRO A 74 6.99 -1.52 -10.45
C PRO A 74 6.62 -0.29 -9.60
N TYR A 75 5.61 -0.44 -8.75
CA TYR A 75 5.07 0.61 -7.90
C TYR A 75 5.66 0.55 -6.49
N LEU A 76 5.92 1.71 -5.88
CA LEU A 76 6.15 1.84 -4.44
C LEU A 76 4.97 2.58 -3.81
N VAL A 77 4.30 1.95 -2.85
CA VAL A 77 3.27 2.60 -2.03
C VAL A 77 3.84 2.76 -0.63
N HIS A 78 3.90 3.98 -0.10
CA HIS A 78 4.42 4.22 1.24
C HIS A 78 3.70 5.35 2.00
N CYS A 79 3.91 5.40 3.31
CA CYS A 79 3.58 6.53 4.17
C CYS A 79 4.82 6.91 4.99
N ASN A 80 4.69 7.42 6.22
CA ASN A 80 5.86 7.72 7.07
C ASN A 80 6.56 6.45 7.59
N GLU A 81 5.81 5.54 8.22
CA GLU A 81 6.37 4.32 8.85
C GLU A 81 6.16 3.05 8.03
N GLY A 82 5.40 3.11 6.94
CA GLY A 82 5.04 1.93 6.16
C GLY A 82 4.03 0.99 6.85
N LYS A 83 3.35 1.43 7.91
CA LYS A 83 2.52 0.57 8.77
C LYS A 83 1.02 0.79 8.63
N ASP A 84 0.53 2.01 8.87
CA ASP A 84 -0.92 2.24 8.96
C ASP A 84 -1.56 2.46 7.58
N ARG A 85 -1.32 3.62 6.96
CA ARG A 85 -1.82 3.93 5.60
C ARG A 85 -1.29 2.94 4.55
N ALA A 86 0.02 2.72 4.54
CA ALA A 86 0.65 1.81 3.59
C ALA A 86 0.23 0.35 3.83
N GLY A 87 0.16 -0.10 5.10
CA GLY A 87 -0.27 -1.46 5.41
C GLY A 87 -1.74 -1.70 5.06
N PHE A 88 -2.63 -0.72 5.25
CA PHE A 88 -4.01 -0.83 4.77
C PHE A 88 -4.08 -0.97 3.24
N VAL A 89 -3.37 -0.12 2.49
CA VAL A 89 -3.40 -0.16 1.02
C VAL A 89 -2.74 -1.45 0.49
N ALA A 90 -1.65 -1.90 1.10
CA ALA A 90 -1.00 -3.17 0.77
C ALA A 90 -1.96 -4.36 0.99
N ALA A 91 -2.54 -4.48 2.19
CA ALA A 91 -3.51 -5.53 2.51
C ALA A 91 -4.72 -5.52 1.57
N LEU A 92 -5.23 -4.33 1.21
CA LEU A 92 -6.32 -4.17 0.24
C LEU A 92 -5.94 -4.69 -1.15
N PHE A 93 -4.71 -4.42 -1.61
CA PHE A 93 -4.21 -4.86 -2.92
C PHE A 93 -3.89 -6.36 -2.95
N GLU A 94 -3.36 -6.91 -1.87
CA GLU A 94 -3.18 -8.34 -1.69
C GLU A 94 -4.52 -9.08 -1.71
N ALA A 95 -5.51 -8.58 -0.96
CA ALA A 95 -6.88 -9.11 -1.01
C ALA A 95 -7.47 -9.05 -2.42
N LEU A 96 -7.30 -7.92 -3.13
CA LEU A 96 -7.77 -7.76 -4.51
C LEU A 96 -7.15 -8.79 -5.46
N THR A 97 -5.88 -9.12 -5.27
CA THR A 97 -5.13 -10.09 -6.09
C THR A 97 -5.35 -11.55 -5.65
N GLY A 98 -6.03 -11.77 -4.53
CA GLY A 98 -6.48 -13.09 -4.08
C GLY A 98 -5.58 -13.76 -3.06
N ALA A 99 -4.72 -12.98 -2.38
CA ALA A 99 -3.99 -13.47 -1.21
C ALA A 99 -4.95 -13.94 -0.12
N SER A 100 -4.56 -14.98 0.60
CA SER A 100 -5.28 -15.49 1.76
C SER A 100 -5.18 -14.53 2.96
N LEU A 101 -6.12 -14.66 3.90
CA LEU A 101 -6.10 -13.88 5.14
C LEU A 101 -4.79 -14.04 5.93
N GLU A 102 -4.20 -15.24 5.91
CA GLU A 102 -2.93 -15.51 6.59
C GLU A 102 -1.75 -14.88 5.86
N GLU A 103 -1.70 -14.93 4.53
CA GLU A 103 -0.65 -14.24 3.75
C GLU A 103 -0.69 -12.72 4.00
N ILE A 104 -1.88 -12.13 4.01
CA ILE A 104 -2.07 -10.70 4.29
C ILE A 104 -1.69 -10.34 5.73
N LYS A 105 -2.03 -11.21 6.70
CA LYS A 105 -1.61 -11.03 8.09
C LYS A 105 -0.08 -11.03 8.18
N ASP A 106 0.56 -12.01 7.56
CA ASP A 106 1.99 -12.21 7.64
C ASP A 106 2.77 -11.05 7.01
N ASP A 107 2.33 -10.55 5.84
CA ASP A 107 2.92 -9.35 5.23
C ASP A 107 2.74 -8.11 6.12
N TYR A 108 1.51 -7.82 6.53
CA TYR A 108 1.20 -6.65 7.38
C TYR A 108 2.04 -6.65 8.67
N MET A 109 2.23 -7.82 9.27
CA MET A 109 2.96 -7.96 10.52
C MET A 109 4.48 -7.84 10.38
N LEU A 110 5.05 -7.91 9.17
CA LEU A 110 6.48 -7.64 8.95
C LEU A 110 6.88 -6.25 9.44
N SER A 111 6.01 -5.24 9.30
CA SER A 111 6.24 -3.89 9.84
C SER A 111 6.43 -3.92 11.36
N TYR A 112 5.65 -4.74 12.07
CA TYR A 112 5.73 -4.87 13.51
C TYR A 112 6.93 -5.70 13.97
N MET A 113 7.28 -6.72 13.21
CA MET A 113 8.47 -7.54 13.45
C MET A 113 9.73 -6.69 13.29
N ASN A 114 9.84 -5.93 12.20
CA ASN A 114 11.03 -5.14 11.88
C ASN A 114 11.22 -3.95 12.82
N TYR A 115 10.14 -3.23 13.17
CA TYR A 115 10.25 -2.01 13.96
C TYR A 115 10.16 -2.25 15.47
N TYR A 116 9.30 -3.18 15.90
CA TYR A 116 9.00 -3.42 17.32
C TYR A 116 9.53 -4.76 17.84
N ASN A 117 10.27 -5.53 17.02
CA ASN A 117 10.80 -6.85 17.36
C ASN A 117 9.72 -7.80 17.88
N VAL A 118 8.51 -7.74 17.32
CA VAL A 118 7.43 -8.69 17.63
C VAL A 118 7.84 -10.06 17.09
N GLU A 119 7.74 -11.10 17.91
CA GLU A 119 8.03 -12.47 17.50
C GLU A 119 6.85 -13.05 16.70
N HIS A 120 7.16 -13.63 15.54
CA HIS A 120 6.19 -14.25 14.64
C HIS A 120 5.39 -15.36 15.37
N GLY A 121 4.06 -15.32 15.27
CA GLY A 121 3.17 -16.32 15.90
C GLY A 121 3.06 -16.22 17.42
N SER A 122 3.66 -15.21 18.05
CA SER A 122 3.48 -14.95 19.49
C SER A 122 2.05 -14.48 19.82
N GLU A 123 1.63 -14.56 21.08
CA GLU A 123 0.34 -14.01 21.50
C GLU A 123 0.21 -12.50 21.19
N LYS A 124 1.32 -11.76 21.28
CA LYS A 124 1.38 -10.34 20.92
C LYS A 124 1.16 -10.14 19.42
N TYR A 125 1.74 -11.00 18.59
CA TYR A 125 1.57 -10.97 17.13
C TYR A 125 0.10 -11.11 16.74
N GLU A 126 -0.56 -12.15 17.25
CA GLU A 126 -1.96 -12.43 16.93
C GLU A 126 -2.90 -11.30 17.40
N LYS A 127 -2.66 -10.75 18.59
CA LYS A 127 -3.46 -9.62 19.10
C LYS A 127 -3.27 -8.34 18.29
N ILE A 128 -2.07 -8.07 17.80
CA ILE A 128 -1.80 -6.90 16.96
C ILE A 128 -2.49 -7.09 15.60
N ALA A 129 -2.35 -8.26 14.97
CA ALA A 129 -3.03 -8.57 13.72
C ALA A 129 -4.55 -8.41 13.85
N ASP A 130 -5.14 -8.97 14.91
CA ASP A 130 -6.57 -8.89 15.16
C ASP A 130 -7.07 -7.45 15.37
N ALA A 131 -6.32 -6.66 16.14
CA ALA A 131 -6.66 -5.27 16.43
C ALA A 131 -6.39 -4.30 15.27
N ASN A 132 -5.64 -4.73 14.25
CA ASN A 132 -5.28 -3.90 13.09
C ASN A 132 -5.85 -4.49 11.80
N VAL A 133 -5.07 -5.28 11.06
CA VAL A 133 -5.44 -5.72 9.70
C VAL A 133 -6.77 -6.48 9.66
N PHE A 134 -7.09 -7.31 10.66
CA PHE A 134 -8.41 -7.97 10.71
C PHE A 134 -9.53 -6.98 11.04
N ALA A 135 -9.31 -6.07 11.99
CA ALA A 135 -10.27 -5.01 12.27
C ALA A 135 -10.53 -4.11 11.03
N MET A 136 -9.50 -3.84 10.21
CA MET A 136 -9.63 -3.13 8.94
C MET A 136 -10.57 -3.88 8.00
N PHE A 137 -10.33 -5.18 7.76
CA PHE A 137 -11.19 -6.00 6.90
C PHE A 137 -12.62 -6.13 7.41
N ARG A 138 -12.81 -6.33 8.72
CA ARG A 138 -14.16 -6.34 9.31
C ARG A 138 -14.89 -5.02 9.04
N THR A 139 -14.20 -3.91 9.22
CA THR A 139 -14.77 -2.57 8.99
C THR A 139 -15.20 -2.40 7.53
N ILE A 140 -14.32 -2.68 6.56
CA ILE A 140 -14.65 -2.49 5.13
C ILE A 140 -15.59 -3.56 4.57
N ALA A 141 -15.72 -4.70 5.25
CA ALA A 141 -16.73 -5.72 4.95
C ALA A 141 -18.09 -5.44 5.60
N GLY A 142 -18.20 -4.40 6.44
CA GLY A 142 -19.42 -4.08 7.19
C GLY A 142 -19.77 -5.13 8.25
N LEU A 143 -18.75 -5.77 8.84
CA LEU A 143 -18.89 -6.81 9.84
C LEU A 143 -18.69 -6.26 11.26
N GLU A 144 -19.28 -6.95 12.23
CA GLU A 144 -19.09 -6.68 13.65
C GLU A 144 -17.63 -6.94 14.08
N LYS A 145 -17.22 -6.28 15.17
CA LYS A 145 -15.82 -6.22 15.66
C LYS A 145 -15.12 -7.58 15.79
N ASP A 146 -15.86 -8.63 16.15
CA ASP A 146 -15.32 -9.97 16.43
C ASP A 146 -15.80 -11.02 15.41
N ALA A 147 -16.32 -10.59 14.26
CA ALA A 147 -16.73 -11.50 13.20
C ALA A 147 -15.55 -12.33 12.67
N ASP A 148 -15.80 -13.60 12.38
CA ASP A 148 -14.81 -14.48 11.76
C ASP A 148 -14.64 -14.10 10.28
N LEU A 149 -13.38 -13.96 9.85
CA LEU A 149 -13.02 -13.59 8.48
C LEU A 149 -12.74 -14.81 7.59
N LYS A 150 -12.68 -16.04 8.14
CA LYS A 150 -12.27 -17.24 7.39
C LYS A 150 -13.08 -17.52 6.12
N GLU A 151 -14.39 -17.30 6.17
CA GLU A 151 -15.30 -17.56 5.05
C GLU A 151 -15.65 -16.27 4.28
N VAL A 152 -14.98 -15.15 4.58
CA VAL A 152 -15.21 -13.87 3.91
C VAL A 152 -14.46 -13.84 2.59
N ASP A 153 -15.17 -13.50 1.51
CA ASP A 153 -14.57 -13.26 0.20
C ASP A 153 -13.81 -11.91 0.22
N LEU A 154 -12.53 -11.96 0.58
CA LEU A 154 -11.68 -10.78 0.68
C LEU A 154 -11.47 -10.07 -0.67
N VAL A 155 -11.48 -10.82 -1.78
CA VAL A 155 -11.44 -10.22 -3.12
C VAL A 155 -12.69 -9.34 -3.30
N LYS A 156 -13.86 -9.87 -2.94
CA LYS A 156 -15.10 -9.11 -3.07
C LYS A 156 -15.16 -7.90 -2.15
N VAL A 157 -14.66 -8.04 -0.93
CA VAL A 157 -14.53 -6.93 0.02
C VAL A 157 -13.65 -5.82 -0.56
N ALA A 158 -12.48 -6.16 -1.11
CA ALA A 158 -11.58 -5.21 -1.73
C ALA A 158 -12.20 -4.51 -2.96
N GLU A 159 -12.86 -5.28 -3.84
CA GLU A 159 -13.60 -4.72 -4.99
C GLU A 159 -14.66 -3.71 -4.55
N ASN A 160 -15.47 -4.06 -3.55
CA ASN A 160 -16.54 -3.19 -3.07
C ASN A 160 -15.98 -1.91 -2.46
N TYR A 161 -14.94 -2.00 -1.63
CA TYR A 161 -14.30 -0.82 -1.04
C TYR A 161 -13.71 0.11 -2.11
N LEU A 162 -13.05 -0.44 -3.14
CA LEU A 162 -12.54 0.36 -4.26
C LEU A 162 -13.66 1.01 -5.08
N LYS A 163 -14.80 0.34 -5.25
CA LYS A 163 -16.00 0.95 -5.87
C LYS A 163 -16.56 2.09 -5.02
N GLU A 164 -16.58 1.94 -3.70
CA GLU A 164 -16.95 3.04 -2.78
C GLU A 164 -15.98 4.21 -2.86
N CYS A 165 -14.70 3.96 -3.11
CA CYS A 165 -13.73 5.02 -3.42
C CYS A 165 -14.03 5.75 -4.74
N GLY A 166 -14.93 5.21 -5.57
CA GLY A 166 -15.36 5.79 -6.84
C GLY A 166 -14.57 5.29 -8.04
N LEU A 167 -13.86 4.16 -7.92
CA LEU A 167 -13.24 3.46 -9.05
C LEU A 167 -14.30 2.66 -9.82
N THR A 168 -14.14 2.63 -11.14
CA THR A 168 -14.96 1.81 -12.03
C THR A 168 -14.50 0.35 -12.03
N GLU A 169 -15.37 -0.55 -12.47
CA GLU A 169 -15.04 -1.98 -12.60
C GLU A 169 -13.83 -2.21 -13.52
N GLU A 170 -13.73 -1.45 -14.61
CA GLU A 170 -12.61 -1.56 -15.55
C GLU A 170 -11.29 -1.06 -14.93
N GLN A 171 -11.33 0.01 -14.13
CA GLN A 171 -10.17 0.48 -13.39
C GLN A 171 -9.68 -0.56 -12.37
N ILE A 172 -10.61 -1.19 -11.63
CA ILE A 172 -10.28 -2.23 -10.65
C ILE A 172 -9.68 -3.46 -11.35
N LYS A 173 -10.25 -3.88 -12.48
CA LYS A 173 -9.72 -4.97 -13.30
C LYS A 173 -8.31 -4.66 -13.79
N THR A 174 -8.09 -3.46 -14.34
CA THR A 174 -6.77 -3.02 -14.82
C THR A 174 -5.75 -2.95 -13.69
N LEU A 175 -6.16 -2.48 -12.51
CA LEU A 175 -5.31 -2.47 -11.32
C LEU A 175 -4.88 -3.89 -10.95
N LYS A 176 -5.83 -4.83 -10.89
CA LYS A 176 -5.55 -6.24 -10.59
C LYS A 176 -4.58 -6.87 -11.59
N GLU A 177 -4.75 -6.59 -12.88
CA GLU A 177 -3.82 -7.05 -13.93
C GLU A 177 -2.41 -6.49 -13.73
N LYS A 178 -2.28 -5.18 -13.47
CA LYS A 178 -0.98 -4.52 -13.20
C LYS A 178 -0.29 -5.07 -11.96
N LEU A 179 -1.03 -5.35 -10.89
CA LEU A 179 -0.49 -5.89 -9.64
C LEU A 179 -0.09 -7.38 -9.75
N SER A 180 -0.71 -8.12 -10.66
CA SER A 180 -0.45 -9.55 -10.87
C SER A 180 0.55 -9.84 -11.99
N THR A 181 1.05 -8.80 -12.66
CA THR A 181 2.02 -8.95 -13.76
C THR A 181 3.41 -9.16 -13.18
N ASP A 182 4.07 -10.26 -13.57
CA ASP A 182 5.46 -10.51 -13.19
C ASP A 182 6.35 -9.32 -13.54
N ILE A 183 7.12 -8.86 -12.55
CA ILE A 183 8.18 -7.91 -12.81
C ILE A 183 9.21 -8.66 -13.66
N VAL A 184 9.34 -8.29 -14.94
CA VAL A 184 10.45 -8.75 -15.76
C VAL A 184 11.71 -8.22 -15.09
N ALA A 185 12.37 -9.09 -14.32
CA ALA A 185 13.60 -8.73 -13.63
C ALA A 185 14.56 -8.21 -14.69
N VAL A 186 14.86 -6.91 -14.64
CA VAL A 186 16.03 -6.39 -15.34
C VAL A 186 17.18 -7.11 -14.68
N SER A 187 17.71 -8.13 -15.36
CA SER A 187 18.93 -8.80 -14.93
C SER A 187 19.98 -7.70 -14.81
N LEU A 188 20.26 -7.26 -13.59
CA LEU A 188 21.45 -6.50 -13.30
C LEU A 188 22.59 -7.45 -13.61
N LEU A 189 23.07 -7.38 -14.85
CA LEU A 189 24.34 -7.92 -15.26
C LEU A 189 25.34 -7.44 -14.22
N LYS A 190 25.82 -8.38 -13.41
CA LYS A 190 27.03 -8.19 -12.61
C LYS A 190 28.14 -7.80 -13.59
N VAL A 191 28.39 -6.51 -13.69
CA VAL A 191 29.58 -5.87 -14.25
C VAL A 191 30.07 -5.01 -13.08
N ALA A 192 31.19 -5.27 -12.41
CA ALA A 192 32.39 -6.05 -12.72
C ALA A 192 32.91 -6.74 -11.45
#